data_AF-A0A3D3DCF4-F1
#
_entry.id   AF-A0A3D3DCF4-F1
#
_cell.length_a   1.000
_cell.length_b   1.000
_cell.length_c   1.000
_cell.angle_alpha   90.00
_cell.angle_beta   90.00
_cell.angle_gamma   90.00
#
_symmetry.space_group_name_H-M   'P 1'
#
loop_
_entity.id
_entity.type
_entity.pdbx_description
1 polymer ?
#
loop_
_entity_poly.entity_id
_entity_poly.type
_entity_poly.pdbx_seq_one_letter_code
_entity_poly.pdbx_strand_id
1 'polypeptide(L)'
;MKIEYIIKKEDDFCNSVERFKNLLSTNSRITFENSKIKFSNVALDYSIKTEKIQNKKERIFQLIFISNESDESRSVKHLEKIDKLFKRIIKKSGIKFNLNTIWDEVSQYYCKSCYPRINEIENLMRKLIFRFMIKNIGSDWVKKSFPQKLKENVEKIAEKNKVEGLLENSLYEADFIQLIEFIFIPYPKNRDINKLFEMINAAEKLGDLEKVK
;
A
#
# COMPACT_ATOMS: atom_id res chain seq x y z
N MET A 1 -9.78 -14.45 13.74
CA MET A 1 -9.17 -13.71 12.62
C MET A 1 -9.60 -14.32 11.29
N LYS A 2 -9.69 -13.55 10.20
CA LYS A 2 -10.12 -14.04 8.88
C LYS A 2 -9.33 -13.49 7.69
N ILE A 3 -9.34 -14.26 6.61
CA ILE A 3 -8.97 -13.78 5.27
C ILE A 3 -10.14 -14.10 4.32
N GLU A 4 -10.48 -13.14 3.48
CA GLU A 4 -11.63 -13.19 2.57
C GLU A 4 -11.22 -12.89 1.13
N TYR A 5 -11.70 -13.75 0.22
CA TYR A 5 -11.45 -13.68 -1.21
C TYR A 5 -12.75 -13.59 -1.99
N ILE A 6 -12.73 -12.75 -3.03
CA ILE A 6 -13.68 -12.81 -4.13
C ILE A 6 -12.94 -13.31 -5.36
N ILE A 7 -13.41 -14.42 -5.90
CA ILE A 7 -12.81 -15.12 -7.02
C ILE A 7 -13.78 -15.03 -8.19
N LYS A 8 -13.41 -14.27 -9.21
CA LYS A 8 -14.17 -14.17 -10.45
C LYS A 8 -13.65 -15.19 -11.45
N LYS A 9 -14.59 -15.81 -12.17
CA LYS A 9 -14.32 -16.80 -13.20
C LYS A 9 -15.23 -16.59 -14.42
N GLU A 10 -14.68 -16.80 -15.61
CA GLU A 10 -15.32 -16.53 -16.90
C GLU A 10 -15.41 -17.79 -17.80
N ASP A 11 -15.78 -18.95 -17.24
CA ASP A 11 -15.99 -20.19 -18.00
C ASP A 11 -16.88 -21.22 -17.24
N ASP A 12 -17.24 -22.33 -17.91
CA ASP A 12 -18.14 -23.37 -17.39
C ASP A 12 -17.49 -24.45 -16.49
N PHE A 13 -16.15 -24.51 -16.41
CA PHE A 13 -15.45 -25.39 -15.45
C PHE A 13 -15.71 -24.93 -14.02
N CYS A 14 -15.59 -25.80 -13.02
CA CYS A 14 -15.66 -25.39 -11.61
C CYS A 14 -16.89 -24.50 -11.29
N ASN A 15 -18.07 -24.91 -11.74
CA ASN A 15 -19.31 -24.13 -11.68
C ASN A 15 -20.18 -24.44 -10.45
N SER A 16 -19.63 -25.01 -9.39
CA SER A 16 -20.33 -25.27 -8.14
C SER A 16 -19.36 -25.19 -6.98
N VAL A 17 -19.89 -24.97 -5.77
CA VAL A 17 -19.08 -24.99 -4.55
C VAL A 17 -18.35 -26.33 -4.41
N GLU A 18 -19.02 -27.44 -4.74
CA GLU A 18 -18.44 -28.78 -4.64
C GLU A 18 -17.26 -28.99 -5.60
N ARG A 19 -17.40 -28.55 -6.86
CA ARG A 19 -16.30 -28.62 -7.83
C ARG A 19 -15.13 -27.73 -7.41
N PHE A 20 -15.42 -26.59 -6.79
CA PHE A 20 -14.40 -25.70 -6.25
C PHE A 20 -13.66 -26.32 -5.06
N LYS A 21 -14.38 -26.99 -4.15
CA LYS A 21 -13.76 -27.78 -3.08
C LYS A 21 -12.87 -28.90 -3.64
N ASN A 22 -13.37 -29.65 -4.62
CA ASN A 22 -12.61 -30.73 -5.26
C ASN A 22 -11.34 -30.22 -5.95
N LEU A 23 -11.41 -29.04 -6.59
CA LEU A 23 -10.23 -28.38 -7.15
C LEU A 23 -9.18 -28.09 -6.05
N LEU A 24 -9.61 -27.56 -4.91
CA LEU A 24 -8.71 -27.25 -3.80
C LEU A 24 -8.14 -28.53 -3.15
N SER A 25 -8.95 -29.58 -3.02
CA SER A 25 -8.54 -30.89 -2.51
C SER A 25 -7.73 -31.74 -3.49
N THR A 26 -7.53 -31.28 -4.73
CA THR A 26 -6.55 -31.90 -5.65
C THR A 26 -5.14 -31.86 -5.04
N ASN A 27 -4.87 -30.91 -4.15
CA ASN A 27 -3.68 -30.94 -3.32
C ASN A 27 -3.91 -31.78 -2.07
N SER A 28 -3.16 -32.87 -1.91
CA SER A 28 -3.26 -33.79 -0.78
C SER A 28 -3.04 -33.14 0.60
N ARG A 29 -2.55 -31.90 0.63
CA ARG A 29 -2.39 -31.12 1.86
C ARG A 29 -3.66 -30.40 2.31
N ILE A 30 -4.75 -30.41 1.52
CA ILE A 30 -6.02 -29.77 1.86
C ILE A 30 -7.15 -30.79 1.85
N THR A 31 -7.82 -30.90 3.00
CA THR A 31 -9.03 -31.70 3.15
C THR A 31 -10.15 -30.82 3.71
N PHE A 32 -11.32 -30.86 3.07
CA PHE A 32 -12.53 -30.26 3.63
C PHE A 32 -13.30 -31.31 4.40
N GLU A 33 -13.57 -31.03 5.68
CA GLU A 33 -14.41 -31.86 6.54
C GLU A 33 -15.49 -30.99 7.16
N ASN A 34 -16.75 -31.23 6.80
CA ASN A 34 -17.90 -30.44 7.27
C ASN A 34 -17.66 -28.93 7.04
N SER A 35 -17.64 -28.14 8.12
CA SER A 35 -17.38 -26.70 8.15
C SER A 35 -15.91 -26.32 8.37
N LYS A 36 -14.99 -27.31 8.41
CA LYS A 36 -13.56 -27.10 8.64
C LYS A 36 -12.71 -27.48 7.43
N ILE A 37 -11.64 -26.72 7.23
CA ILE A 37 -10.57 -27.01 6.29
C ILE A 37 -9.33 -27.43 7.08
N LYS A 38 -8.84 -28.64 6.83
CA LYS A 38 -7.63 -29.18 7.44
C LYS A 38 -6.46 -29.06 6.48
N PHE A 39 -5.33 -28.57 6.99
CA PHE A 39 -4.07 -28.52 6.25
C PHE A 39 -2.89 -28.55 7.22
N SER A 40 -1.84 -29.32 6.91
CA SER A 40 -0.57 -29.29 7.67
C SER A 40 -0.74 -29.35 9.20
N ASN A 41 -1.61 -30.25 9.69
CA ASN A 41 -1.99 -30.45 11.11
C ASN A 41 -2.76 -29.29 11.78
N VAL A 42 -3.27 -28.35 10.99
CA VAL A 42 -4.10 -27.23 11.43
C VAL A 42 -5.51 -27.41 10.90
N ALA A 43 -6.51 -27.00 11.67
CA ALA A 43 -7.90 -26.93 11.24
C ALA A 43 -8.40 -25.48 11.36
N LEU A 44 -8.97 -24.95 10.28
CA LEU A 44 -9.61 -23.64 10.25
C LEU A 44 -11.08 -23.80 9.89
N ASP A 45 -11.91 -22.85 10.29
CA ASP A 45 -13.27 -22.77 9.78
C ASP A 45 -13.24 -22.12 8.40
N TYR A 46 -14.19 -22.47 7.53
CA TYR A 46 -14.31 -21.86 6.21
C TYR A 46 -15.76 -21.63 5.80
N SER A 47 -15.96 -20.69 4.87
CA SER A 47 -17.25 -20.46 4.22
C SER A 47 -17.03 -20.23 2.73
N ILE A 48 -17.78 -20.94 1.89
CA ILE A 48 -17.78 -20.76 0.44
C ILE A 48 -19.21 -20.48 -0.02
N LYS A 49 -19.40 -19.35 -0.68
CA LYS A 49 -20.64 -19.00 -1.37
C LYS A 49 -20.34 -18.81 -2.86
N THR A 50 -21.32 -19.12 -3.71
CA THR A 50 -21.19 -18.90 -5.15
C THR A 50 -22.42 -18.22 -5.70
N GLU A 51 -22.21 -17.30 -6.63
CA GLU A 51 -23.26 -16.57 -7.32
C GLU A 51 -22.96 -16.53 -8.81
N LYS A 52 -23.99 -16.71 -9.64
CA LYS A 52 -23.90 -16.53 -11.10
C LYS A 52 -24.32 -15.12 -11.44
N ILE A 53 -23.48 -14.39 -12.18
CA ILE A 53 -23.82 -13.03 -12.60
C ILE A 53 -24.87 -13.13 -13.72
N GLN A 54 -26.06 -12.59 -13.48
CA GLN A 54 -27.11 -12.52 -14.49
C GLN A 54 -26.57 -11.71 -15.69
N ASN A 55 -26.87 -12.18 -16.92
CA ASN A 55 -26.45 -11.59 -18.20
C ASN A 55 -24.97 -11.77 -18.62
N LYS A 56 -24.13 -12.48 -17.85
CA LYS A 56 -22.78 -12.85 -18.29
C LYS A 56 -22.49 -14.34 -18.02
N LYS A 57 -21.57 -14.94 -18.79
CA LYS A 57 -21.03 -16.29 -18.51
C LYS A 57 -20.00 -16.24 -17.36
N GLU A 58 -20.32 -15.50 -16.31
CA GLU A 58 -19.42 -15.22 -15.21
C GLU A 58 -19.99 -15.78 -13.90
N ARG A 59 -19.09 -16.27 -13.06
CA ARG A 59 -19.42 -16.78 -11.72
C ARG A 59 -18.46 -16.21 -10.70
N ILE A 60 -19.00 -15.87 -9.54
CA ILE A 60 -18.24 -15.42 -8.38
C ILE A 60 -18.24 -16.52 -7.34
N PHE A 61 -17.08 -16.72 -6.70
CA PHE A 61 -16.94 -17.45 -5.46
C PHE A 61 -16.45 -16.50 -4.38
N GLN A 62 -17.20 -16.42 -3.28
CA GLN A 62 -16.75 -15.79 -2.05
C GLN A 62 -16.21 -16.88 -1.14
N LEU A 63 -14.94 -16.77 -0.76
CA LEU A 63 -14.25 -17.73 0.09
C LEU A 63 -13.71 -17.01 1.33
N ILE A 64 -14.06 -17.50 2.50
CA ILE A 64 -13.61 -16.96 3.78
C ILE A 64 -12.90 -18.07 4.55
N PHE A 65 -11.68 -17.81 5.02
CA PHE A 65 -10.98 -18.64 6.00
C PHE A 65 -11.00 -17.94 7.36
N ILE A 66 -11.32 -18.68 8.41
CA ILE A 66 -11.47 -18.15 9.76
C ILE A 66 -10.62 -18.98 10.73
N SER A 67 -9.74 -18.31 11.45
CA SER A 67 -9.01 -18.85 12.60
C SER A 67 -9.68 -18.42 13.89
N ASN A 68 -10.03 -19.39 14.72
CA ASN A 68 -10.62 -19.20 16.05
C ASN A 68 -9.60 -19.47 17.17
N GLU A 69 -8.30 -19.50 16.87
CA GLU A 69 -7.27 -19.61 17.90
C GLU A 69 -7.33 -18.40 18.84
N SER A 70 -7.18 -18.64 20.15
CA SER A 70 -7.14 -17.60 21.17
C SER A 70 -5.89 -16.72 21.06
N ASP A 71 -4.77 -17.29 20.64
CA ASP A 71 -3.51 -16.59 20.38
C ASP A 71 -3.53 -15.98 18.97
N GLU A 72 -3.51 -14.65 18.91
CA GLU A 72 -3.51 -13.88 17.66
C GLU A 72 -2.29 -14.24 16.77
N SER A 73 -1.10 -14.44 17.35
CA SER A 73 0.10 -14.79 16.59
C SER A 73 -0.01 -16.17 15.94
N ARG A 74 -0.65 -17.14 16.63
CA ARG A 74 -0.93 -18.46 16.04
C ARG A 74 -1.97 -18.36 14.93
N SER A 75 -3.04 -17.59 15.16
CA SER A 75 -4.05 -17.32 14.13
C SER A 75 -3.41 -16.76 12.85
N VAL A 76 -2.50 -15.80 12.98
CA VAL A 76 -1.76 -15.21 11.86
C VAL A 76 -0.96 -16.28 11.10
N LYS A 77 -0.15 -17.07 11.82
CA LYS A 77 0.67 -18.14 11.20
C LYS A 77 -0.17 -19.18 10.48
N HIS A 78 -1.33 -19.55 11.02
CA HIS A 78 -2.24 -20.51 10.40
C HIS A 78 -2.85 -19.93 9.12
N LEU A 79 -3.32 -18.68 9.17
CA LEU A 79 -3.91 -17.98 8.03
C LEU A 79 -2.88 -17.72 6.91
N GLU A 80 -1.64 -17.36 7.24
CA GLU A 80 -0.55 -17.25 6.26
C GLU A 80 -0.25 -18.55 5.53
N LYS A 81 -0.24 -19.67 6.26
CA LYS A 81 0.04 -21.00 5.70
C LYS A 81 -1.05 -21.40 4.71
N ILE A 82 -2.32 -21.24 5.06
CA ILE A 82 -3.42 -21.56 4.15
C ILE A 82 -3.46 -20.60 2.97
N ASP A 83 -3.19 -19.30 3.16
CA ASP A 83 -3.12 -18.32 2.07
C ASP A 83 -2.07 -18.73 1.01
N LYS A 84 -0.84 -18.98 1.46
CA LYS A 84 0.26 -19.42 0.59
C LYS A 84 -0.08 -20.71 -0.15
N LEU A 85 -0.75 -21.65 0.52
CA LEU A 85 -1.15 -22.93 -0.07
C LEU A 85 -2.28 -22.76 -1.08
N PHE A 86 -3.30 -21.99 -0.73
CA PHE A 86 -4.45 -21.68 -1.57
C PHE A 86 -4.04 -20.96 -2.85
N LYS A 87 -3.28 -19.85 -2.76
CA LYS A 87 -2.74 -19.12 -3.92
C LYS A 87 -1.90 -20.03 -4.82
N ARG A 88 -1.12 -20.94 -4.23
CA ARG A 88 -0.33 -21.92 -4.99
C ARG A 88 -1.22 -22.91 -5.76
N ILE A 89 -2.31 -23.39 -5.16
CA ILE A 89 -3.24 -24.31 -5.83
C ILE A 89 -3.95 -23.61 -6.98
N ILE A 90 -4.47 -22.40 -6.74
CA ILE A 90 -5.11 -21.59 -7.79
C ILE A 90 -4.15 -21.35 -8.95
N LYS A 91 -2.90 -20.94 -8.67
CA LYS A 91 -1.87 -20.74 -9.70
C LYS A 91 -1.54 -22.02 -10.47
N LYS A 92 -1.48 -23.17 -9.81
CA LYS A 92 -1.15 -24.48 -10.43
C LYS A 92 -2.33 -25.11 -11.17
N SER A 93 -3.56 -24.72 -10.88
CA SER A 93 -4.75 -25.30 -11.50
C SER A 93 -4.83 -25.09 -13.02
N GLY A 94 -4.10 -24.11 -13.56
CA GLY A 94 -4.18 -23.73 -14.97
C GLY A 94 -5.48 -23.01 -15.36
N ILE A 95 -6.45 -22.91 -14.44
CA ILE A 95 -7.70 -22.20 -14.64
C ILE A 95 -7.45 -20.71 -14.41
N LYS A 96 -7.97 -19.87 -15.32
CA LYS A 96 -7.91 -18.41 -15.19
C LYS A 96 -8.90 -17.94 -14.12
N PHE A 97 -8.43 -17.89 -12.88
CA PHE A 97 -9.15 -17.26 -11.77
C PHE A 97 -8.65 -15.84 -11.55
N ASN A 98 -9.56 -14.89 -11.47
CA ASN A 98 -9.28 -13.52 -11.03
C ASN A 98 -9.49 -13.47 -9.51
N LEU A 99 -8.40 -13.66 -8.77
CA LEU A 99 -8.39 -13.68 -7.31
C LEU A 99 -8.24 -12.25 -6.74
N ASN A 100 -9.23 -11.80 -5.98
CA ASN A 100 -9.19 -10.52 -5.27
C ASN A 100 -9.28 -10.75 -3.76
N THR A 101 -8.31 -10.25 -3.01
CA THR A 101 -8.36 -10.22 -1.55
C THR A 101 -9.23 -9.05 -1.11
N ILE A 102 -10.32 -9.32 -0.38
CA ILE A 102 -11.25 -8.30 0.10
C ILE A 102 -10.96 -7.93 1.55
N TRP A 103 -10.62 -8.92 2.37
CA TRP A 103 -10.30 -8.72 3.77
C TRP A 103 -9.07 -9.55 4.14
N ASP A 104 -8.10 -8.93 4.80
CA ASP A 104 -6.85 -9.59 5.18
C ASP A 104 -6.42 -9.12 6.58
N GLU A 105 -6.81 -9.88 7.61
CA GLU A 105 -6.42 -9.56 8.99
C GLU A 105 -4.96 -9.96 9.30
N VAL A 106 -4.34 -10.81 8.48
CA VAL A 106 -2.91 -11.12 8.61
C VAL A 106 -2.09 -9.89 8.28
N SER A 107 -2.39 -9.24 7.14
CA SER A 107 -1.74 -7.98 6.78
C SER A 107 -2.04 -6.89 7.81
N GLN A 108 -3.28 -6.78 8.30
CA GLN A 108 -3.63 -5.80 9.33
C GLN A 108 -2.82 -6.00 10.63
N TYR A 109 -2.61 -7.25 11.06
CA TYR A 109 -1.81 -7.56 12.24
C TYR A 109 -0.36 -7.06 12.10
N TYR A 110 0.27 -7.34 10.96
CA TYR A 110 1.62 -6.85 10.70
C TYR A 110 1.65 -5.32 10.56
N CYS A 111 0.67 -4.72 9.89
CA CYS A 111 0.56 -3.27 9.79
C CYS A 111 0.48 -2.60 11.17
N LYS A 112 -0.38 -3.09 12.06
CA LYS A 112 -0.47 -2.59 13.45
C LYS A 112 0.86 -2.72 14.20
N SER A 113 1.56 -3.82 14.00
CA SER A 113 2.86 -4.08 14.64
C SER A 113 3.99 -3.20 14.07
N CYS A 114 3.94 -2.87 12.78
CA CYS A 114 4.96 -2.08 12.09
C CYS A 114 4.72 -0.57 12.18
N TYR A 115 3.47 -0.11 12.29
CA TYR A 115 3.14 1.31 12.24
C TYR A 115 3.87 2.18 13.28
N PRO A 116 4.10 1.73 14.54
CA PRO A 116 4.89 2.52 15.49
C PRO A 116 6.29 2.85 14.97
N ARG A 117 6.96 1.89 14.29
CA ARG A 117 8.27 2.12 13.68
C ARG A 117 8.19 3.05 12.47
N ILE A 118 7.14 2.93 11.65
CA ILE A 118 6.91 3.84 10.53
C ILE A 118 6.72 5.27 11.05
N ASN A 119 5.94 5.46 12.11
CA ASN A 119 5.73 6.76 12.74
C ASN A 119 7.03 7.36 13.30
N GLU A 120 7.91 6.55 13.89
CA GLU A 120 9.25 7.01 14.28
C GLU A 120 10.05 7.52 13.07
N ILE A 121 10.01 6.80 11.95
CA ILE A 121 10.68 7.21 10.71
C ILE A 121 10.07 8.50 10.16
N GLU A 122 8.75 8.64 10.13
CA GLU A 122 8.08 9.87 9.73
C GLU A 122 8.55 11.07 10.58
N ASN A 123 8.64 10.89 11.90
CA ASN A 123 9.12 11.95 12.79
C ASN A 123 10.59 12.32 12.52
N LEU A 124 11.43 11.33 12.22
CA LEU A 124 12.82 11.57 11.81
C LEU A 124 12.90 12.31 10.46
N MET A 125 12.05 11.95 9.51
CA MET A 125 11.95 12.63 8.21
C MET A 125 11.49 14.09 8.37
N ARG A 126 10.43 14.34 9.16
CA ARG A 126 9.96 15.70 9.49
C ARG A 126 11.10 16.54 10.08
N LYS A 127 11.82 15.98 11.05
CA LYS A 127 12.97 16.65 11.68
C LYS A 127 14.09 16.94 10.68
N LEU A 128 14.40 15.99 9.80
CA LEU A 128 15.42 16.15 8.76
C LEU A 128 15.03 17.26 7.77
N ILE A 129 13.83 17.20 7.21
CA ILE A 129 13.31 18.19 6.26
C ILE A 129 13.34 19.57 6.90
N PHE A 130 12.76 19.72 8.10
CA PHE A 130 12.69 21.01 8.77
C PHE A 130 14.08 21.62 9.03
N ARG A 131 15.03 20.81 9.55
CA ARG A 131 16.41 21.26 9.78
C ARG A 131 17.13 21.62 8.48
N PHE A 132 16.96 20.81 7.44
CA PHE A 132 17.56 21.06 6.14
C PHE A 132 17.05 22.36 5.53
N MET A 133 15.73 22.57 5.54
CA MET A 133 15.11 23.75 4.95
C MET A 133 15.51 25.02 5.70
N ILE A 134 15.45 25.03 7.04
CA ILE A 134 15.89 26.19 7.83
C ILE A 134 17.37 26.49 7.62
N LYS A 135 18.25 25.47 7.64
CA LYS A 135 19.70 25.69 7.52
C LYS A 135 20.11 26.24 6.15
N ASN A 136 19.49 25.75 5.08
CA ASN A 136 19.92 26.08 3.72
C ASN A 136 19.15 27.24 3.09
N ILE A 137 17.90 27.47 3.52
CA ILE A 137 17.01 28.47 2.91
C ILE A 137 16.64 29.58 3.90
N GLY A 138 16.67 29.31 5.21
CA GLY A 138 16.28 30.25 6.26
C GLY A 138 14.79 30.15 6.63
N SER A 139 14.35 30.98 7.58
CA SER A 139 13.02 30.87 8.20
C SER A 139 11.84 31.06 7.24
N ASP A 140 12.02 31.79 6.12
CA ASP A 140 10.97 31.99 5.11
C ASP A 140 10.91 30.87 4.05
N TRP A 141 11.53 29.72 4.31
CA TRP A 141 11.70 28.64 3.33
C TRP A 141 10.39 28.16 2.70
N VAL A 142 9.29 28.25 3.45
CA VAL A 142 7.99 27.82 2.96
C VAL A 142 7.40 28.76 1.90
N LYS A 143 7.74 30.06 1.96
CA LYS A 143 7.33 31.05 0.95
C LYS A 143 8.28 31.11 -0.24
N LYS A 144 9.57 30.86 -0.01
CA LYS A 144 10.65 31.17 -0.97
C LYS A 144 11.15 29.97 -1.79
N SER A 145 10.78 28.73 -1.46
CA SER A 145 11.58 27.58 -1.92
C SER A 145 10.85 26.27 -2.14
N PHE A 146 9.53 26.29 -2.12
CA PHE A 146 8.75 25.12 -2.49
C PHE A 146 8.60 25.00 -4.01
N PRO A 147 8.96 23.84 -4.59
CA PRO A 147 8.45 23.46 -5.90
C PRO A 147 6.92 23.56 -5.90
N GLN A 148 6.33 24.09 -6.96
CA GLN A 148 4.90 24.37 -7.03
C GLN A 148 4.04 23.13 -6.74
N LYS A 149 4.48 21.96 -7.21
CA LYS A 149 3.85 20.66 -6.92
C LYS A 149 3.79 20.32 -5.42
N LEU A 150 4.83 20.65 -4.65
CA LEU A 150 4.84 20.45 -3.20
C LEU A 150 3.95 21.48 -2.49
N LYS A 151 3.89 22.71 -3.02
CA LYS A 151 3.02 23.76 -2.48
C LYS A 151 1.54 23.39 -2.60
N GLU A 152 1.14 22.89 -3.77
CA GLU A 152 -0.22 22.38 -4.01
C GLU A 152 -0.57 21.21 -3.09
N ASN A 153 0.37 20.29 -2.85
CA ASN A 153 0.15 19.17 -1.92
C ASN A 153 -0.04 19.68 -0.48
N VAL A 154 0.77 20.64 -0.05
CA VAL A 154 0.65 21.28 1.26
C VAL A 154 -0.67 22.04 1.42
N GLU A 155 -1.07 22.82 0.41
CA GLU A 155 -2.32 23.58 0.41
C GLU A 155 -3.53 22.64 0.49
N LYS A 156 -3.52 21.52 -0.26
CA LYS A 156 -4.55 20.47 -0.16
C LYS A 156 -4.64 19.84 1.22
N ILE A 157 -3.51 19.63 1.89
CA ILE A 157 -3.49 19.08 3.27
C ILE A 157 -4.09 20.09 4.24
N ALA A 158 -3.67 21.35 4.15
CA ALA A 158 -4.17 22.42 5.02
C ALA A 158 -5.69 22.64 4.84
N GLU A 159 -6.18 22.62 3.61
CA GLU A 159 -7.61 22.74 3.28
C GLU A 159 -8.41 21.55 3.82
N LYS A 160 -7.94 20.32 3.58
CA LYS A 160 -8.59 19.10 4.05
C LYS A 160 -8.69 19.05 5.58
N ASN A 161 -7.65 19.49 6.27
CA ASN A 161 -7.55 19.39 7.73
C ASN A 161 -7.97 20.69 8.46
N LYS A 162 -8.47 21.70 7.73
CA LYS A 162 -8.89 23.02 8.26
C LYS A 162 -7.81 23.69 9.13
N VAL A 163 -6.55 23.57 8.74
CA VAL A 163 -5.43 24.11 9.50
C VAL A 163 -5.34 25.61 9.24
N GLU A 164 -5.76 26.43 10.21
CA GLU A 164 -5.49 27.87 10.21
C GLU A 164 -4.04 28.13 10.67
N GLY A 165 -3.18 28.59 9.77
CA GLY A 165 -1.82 29.02 10.13
C GLY A 165 -0.71 28.57 9.16
N LEU A 166 0.52 28.97 9.50
CA LEU A 166 1.74 28.82 8.72
C LEU A 166 1.88 27.43 8.08
N LEU A 167 2.25 27.42 6.80
CA LEU A 167 2.62 26.23 6.03
C LEU A 167 3.72 25.38 6.72
N GLU A 168 4.37 25.86 7.78
CA GLU A 168 5.29 25.09 8.63
C GLU A 168 4.59 23.94 9.39
N ASN A 169 3.33 24.13 9.78
CA ASN A 169 2.51 23.09 10.41
C ASN A 169 2.07 22.02 9.41
N SER A 170 2.18 22.27 8.10
CA SER A 170 1.81 21.29 7.08
C SER A 170 2.72 20.05 7.07
N LEU A 171 3.99 20.17 7.49
CA LEU A 171 4.89 19.02 7.61
C LEU A 171 4.44 18.06 8.72
N TYR A 172 3.76 18.58 9.75
CA TYR A 172 3.21 17.75 10.82
C TYR A 172 2.06 16.88 10.29
N GLU A 173 1.19 17.48 9.48
CA GLU A 173 0.04 16.82 8.85
C GLU A 173 0.42 15.92 7.65
N ALA A 174 1.68 15.95 7.22
CA ALA A 174 2.16 15.16 6.10
C ALA A 174 2.33 13.68 6.47
N ASP A 175 1.83 12.80 5.61
CA ASP A 175 1.99 11.34 5.72
C ASP A 175 3.36 10.87 5.18
N PHE A 176 3.69 9.61 5.41
CA PHE A 176 4.95 9.00 4.95
C PHE A 176 5.24 9.22 3.45
N ILE A 177 4.24 9.10 2.58
CA ILE A 177 4.42 9.22 1.13
C ILE A 177 4.75 10.67 0.78
N GLN A 178 4.02 11.61 1.37
CA GLN A 178 4.25 13.04 1.18
C GLN A 178 5.65 13.43 1.66
N LEU A 179 6.06 12.97 2.85
CA LEU A 179 7.41 13.22 3.38
C LEU A 179 8.52 12.65 2.48
N ILE A 180 8.28 11.55 1.76
CA ILE A 180 9.19 11.05 0.73
C ILE A 180 9.27 12.04 -0.44
N GLU A 181 8.12 12.49 -0.95
CA GLU A 181 8.10 13.48 -2.04
C GLU A 181 8.89 14.75 -1.67
N PHE A 182 8.77 15.21 -0.43
CA PHE A 182 9.56 16.32 0.10
C PHE A 182 11.07 16.11 -0.02
N ILE A 183 11.56 14.91 0.32
CA ILE A 183 12.99 14.64 0.34
C ILE A 183 13.55 14.51 -1.09
N PHE A 184 12.78 13.92 -2.01
CA PHE A 184 13.28 13.51 -3.32
C PHE A 184 12.87 14.40 -4.49
N ILE A 185 11.95 15.35 -4.30
CA ILE A 185 11.64 16.30 -5.37
C ILE A 185 12.85 17.21 -5.59
N PRO A 186 13.27 17.43 -6.86
CA PRO A 186 14.36 18.33 -7.18
C PRO A 186 14.04 19.73 -6.69
N TYR A 187 14.88 20.23 -5.79
CA TYR A 187 14.83 21.64 -5.42
C TYR A 187 15.66 22.46 -6.43
N PRO A 188 15.14 23.60 -6.92
CA PRO A 188 15.89 24.44 -7.84
C PRO A 188 17.24 24.84 -7.21
N LYS A 189 18.34 24.66 -7.96
CA LYS A 189 19.70 24.91 -7.46
C LYS A 189 20.03 26.40 -7.34
N ASN A 190 19.57 27.21 -8.30
CA ASN A 190 19.79 28.66 -8.30
C ASN A 190 18.47 29.38 -8.06
N ARG A 191 18.36 30.07 -6.91
CA ARG A 191 17.10 30.67 -6.42
C ARG A 191 17.15 32.17 -6.19
N ASP A 192 18.33 32.77 -6.31
CA ASP A 192 18.45 34.22 -6.28
C ASP A 192 18.49 34.70 -7.72
N ILE A 193 17.41 35.35 -8.16
CA ILE A 193 17.27 35.90 -9.51
C ILE A 193 18.43 36.84 -9.82
N ASN A 194 18.92 37.60 -8.83
CA ASN A 194 20.05 38.51 -9.02
C ASN A 194 21.34 37.74 -9.26
N LYS A 195 21.60 36.67 -8.50
CA LYS A 195 22.73 35.76 -8.80
C LYS A 195 22.56 35.04 -10.13
N LEU A 196 21.34 34.73 -10.53
CA LEU A 196 21.05 34.13 -11.83
C LEU A 196 21.41 35.11 -12.96
N PHE A 197 21.02 36.38 -12.82
CA PHE A 197 21.41 37.45 -13.73
C PHE A 197 22.91 37.71 -13.71
N GLU A 198 23.57 37.70 -12.55
CA GLU A 198 25.03 37.80 -12.45
C GLU A 198 25.72 36.63 -13.15
N MET A 199 25.25 35.39 -12.96
CA MET A 199 25.80 34.20 -13.61
C MET A 199 25.58 34.20 -15.12
N ILE A 200 24.43 34.70 -15.59
CA ILE A 200 24.14 34.86 -17.02
C ILE A 200 25.02 35.97 -17.62
N ASN A 201 25.13 37.11 -16.94
CA ASN A 201 25.94 38.23 -17.39
C ASN A 201 27.45 37.93 -17.37
N ALA A 202 27.89 37.04 -16.49
CA ALA A 202 29.27 36.58 -16.39
C ALA A 202 29.60 35.36 -17.28
N ALA A 203 28.61 34.78 -17.98
CA ALA A 203 28.82 33.62 -18.84
C ALA A 203 29.39 34.03 -20.20
N GLU A 204 30.61 33.59 -20.51
CA GLU A 204 31.28 33.89 -21.78
C GLU A 204 31.07 32.79 -22.83
N LYS A 205 30.75 31.55 -22.41
CA LYS A 205 30.58 30.41 -23.31
C LYS A 205 29.29 29.65 -23.02
N LEU A 206 28.76 28.99 -24.05
CA LEU A 206 27.50 28.23 -23.98
C LEU A 206 27.53 27.12 -22.92
N GLY A 207 28.69 26.51 -22.67
CA GLY A 207 28.88 25.49 -21.62
C GLY A 207 28.82 26.05 -20.19
N ASP A 208 29.01 27.36 -19.99
CA ASP A 208 28.90 27.98 -18.66
C ASP A 208 27.44 28.10 -18.22
N LEU A 209 26.50 28.15 -19.17
CA LEU A 209 25.06 28.18 -18.93
C LEU A 209 24.50 26.82 -18.46
N GLU A 210 25.22 25.72 -18.64
CA GLU A 210 24.80 24.41 -18.09
C GLU A 210 24.81 24.38 -16.55
N LYS A 211 25.61 25.24 -15.92
CA LYS A 211 25.68 25.41 -14.45
C LYS A 211 24.52 26.25 -13.89
N VAL A 212 23.74 26.87 -14.76
CA VAL A 212 22.60 27.72 -14.40
C VAL A 212 21.31 26.90 -14.20
N LYS A 213 21.19 25.73 -14.86
CA LYS A 213 20.10 24.75 -14.72
C LYS A 213 20.08 24.05 -13.35
#